data_AF-A0A973D313-F1
#
_entry.id   AF-A0A973D313-F1
#
_cell.length_a   1.000
_cell.length_b   1.000
_cell.length_c   1.000
_cell.angle_alpha   90.00
_cell.angle_beta   90.00
_cell.angle_gamma   90.00
#
_symmetry.space_group_name_H-M   'P 1'
#
loop_
_entity.id
_entity.type
_entity.pdbx_description
1 polymer ?
#
loop_
_entity_poly.entity_id
_entity_poly.type
_entity_poly.pdbx_seq_one_letter_code
_entity_poly.pdbx_strand_id
1 'polypeptide(L)'
;MLIENSSHIVRSCRLLVLAHGERVEALELINGQVLVLAENGLSLFKDFTAIDNPLANGLLHSVELDKTFYLQSNEGRFMQMNRSGVVGLFDEKVILITPNDIQLFPNRASALRNQDEISGFHLG
;
A
#
# COMPACT_ATOMS: atom_id res chain seq x y z
N MET A 1 31.80 -3.17 -10.18
CA MET A 1 30.74 -3.76 -9.36
C MET A 1 29.49 -2.91 -9.59
N LEU A 2 28.59 -3.37 -10.47
CA LEU A 2 27.31 -2.70 -10.70
C LEU A 2 26.41 -3.07 -9.52
N ILE A 3 26.20 -2.14 -8.60
CA ILE A 3 25.12 -2.28 -7.62
C ILE A 3 23.85 -2.12 -8.45
N GLU A 4 23.19 -3.23 -8.79
CA GLU A 4 21.80 -3.17 -9.22
C GLU A 4 20.99 -2.66 -8.03
N ASN A 5 20.88 -1.33 -7.93
CA ASN A 5 19.94 -0.66 -7.05
C ASN A 5 18.55 -1.00 -7.57
N SER A 6 18.03 -2.16 -7.18
CA SER A 6 16.61 -2.48 -7.28
C SER A 6 15.87 -1.35 -6.56
N SER A 7 15.32 -0.41 -7.33
CA SER A 7 14.62 0.78 -6.81
C SER A 7 13.22 0.40 -6.29
N HIS A 8 13.06 -0.83 -5.81
CA HIS A 8 11.81 -1.42 -5.39
C HIS A 8 11.66 -1.16 -3.89
N ILE A 9 10.68 -0.34 -3.53
CA ILE A 9 10.36 -0.03 -2.13
C ILE A 9 9.58 -1.15 -1.45
N VAL A 10 8.90 -1.98 -2.26
CA VAL A 10 8.23 -3.20 -1.83
C VAL A 10 9.23 -4.35 -1.91
N ARG A 11 9.61 -4.89 -0.76
CA ARG A 11 10.52 -6.02 -0.61
C ARG A 11 9.82 -7.34 -0.95
N SER A 12 8.61 -7.53 -0.46
CA SER A 12 7.82 -8.74 -0.69
C SER A 12 6.33 -8.44 -0.69
N CYS A 13 5.53 -9.30 -1.32
CA CYS A 13 4.06 -9.20 -1.29
C CYS A 13 3.43 -10.56 -0.98
N ARG A 14 2.32 -10.57 -0.24
CA ARG A 14 1.59 -11.78 0.13
C ARG A 14 0.09 -11.52 0.12
N LEU A 15 -0.68 -12.48 -0.40
CA LEU A 15 -2.13 -12.50 -0.22
C LEU A 15 -2.45 -13.11 1.14
N LEU A 16 -3.30 -12.43 1.91
CA LEU A 16 -3.74 -12.86 3.23
C LEU A 16 -5.27 -12.92 3.28
N VAL A 17 -5.78 -13.73 4.22
CA VAL A 17 -7.18 -13.70 4.64
C VAL A 17 -7.17 -13.28 6.10
N LEU A 18 -7.74 -12.11 6.40
CA LEU A 18 -7.85 -11.61 7.76
C LEU A 18 -8.83 -12.46 8.58
N ALA A 19 -8.80 -12.34 9.92
CA ALA A 19 -9.61 -13.15 10.82
C ALA A 19 -11.13 -13.07 10.55
N HIS A 20 -11.61 -11.94 10.03
CA HIS A 20 -13.01 -11.74 9.62
C HIS A 20 -13.32 -12.18 8.17
N GLY A 21 -12.38 -12.87 7.51
CA GLY A 21 -12.57 -13.47 6.19
C GLY A 21 -12.28 -12.55 5.00
N GLU A 22 -11.85 -11.32 5.24
CA GLU A 22 -11.49 -10.39 4.16
C GLU A 22 -10.17 -10.78 3.50
N ARG A 23 -10.12 -10.73 2.17
CA ARG A 23 -8.88 -10.94 1.40
C ARG A 23 -8.17 -9.62 1.21
N VAL A 24 -6.89 -9.60 1.53
CA VAL A 24 -6.04 -8.42 1.41
C VAL A 24 -4.70 -8.77 0.76
N GLU A 25 -4.06 -7.78 0.17
CA GLU A 25 -2.67 -7.90 -0.27
C GLU A 25 -1.75 -7.11 0.66
N ALA A 26 -0.82 -7.81 1.31
CA ALA A 26 0.15 -7.21 2.21
C ALA A 26 1.47 -6.98 1.48
N LEU A 27 1.94 -5.73 1.47
CA LEU A 27 3.18 -5.28 0.87
C LEU A 27 4.21 -4.96 1.96
N GLU A 28 5.24 -5.79 2.09
CA GLU A 28 6.36 -5.52 2.98
C GLU A 28 7.26 -4.45 2.36
N LEU A 29 7.42 -3.34 3.06
CA LEU A 29 8.29 -2.25 2.64
C LEU A 29 9.75 -2.53 3.07
N ILE A 30 10.72 -1.90 2.40
CA ILE A 30 12.15 -2.07 2.72
C ILE A 30 12.52 -1.67 4.16
N ASN A 31 11.70 -0.84 4.82
CA ASN A 31 11.89 -0.44 6.21
C ASN A 31 11.28 -1.45 7.22
N GLY A 32 10.67 -2.54 6.76
CA GLY A 32 10.05 -3.58 7.58
C GLY A 32 8.57 -3.37 7.90
N GLN A 33 8.03 -2.17 7.65
CA GLN A 33 6.60 -1.92 7.77
C GLN A 33 5.81 -2.67 6.70
N VAL A 34 4.52 -2.88 6.95
CA VAL A 34 3.65 -3.58 6.02
C VAL A 34 2.45 -2.72 5.65
N LEU A 35 2.36 -2.37 4.36
CA LEU A 35 1.19 -1.71 3.79
C LEU A 35 0.20 -2.79 3.33
N VAL A 36 -0.95 -2.86 3.97
CA VAL A 36 -2.05 -3.77 3.64
C VAL A 36 -3.05 -3.04 2.75
N LEU A 37 -3.31 -3.62 1.58
CA LEU A 37 -4.29 -3.18 0.60
C LEU A 37 -5.56 -4.03 0.73
N ALA A 38 -6.69 -3.38 1.03
CA ALA A 38 -8.03 -3.94 0.97
C ALA A 38 -8.85 -3.23 -0.11
N GLU A 39 -9.99 -3.79 -0.50
CA GLU A 39 -10.86 -3.18 -1.52
C GLU A 39 -11.30 -1.77 -1.11
N ASN A 40 -11.63 -1.58 0.17
CA ASN A 40 -12.22 -0.37 0.71
C ASN A 40 -11.25 0.48 1.56
N GLY A 41 -9.97 0.15 1.61
CA GLY A 41 -9.08 0.77 2.59
C GLY A 41 -7.61 0.43 2.45
N LEU A 42 -6.79 1.25 3.09
CA LEU A 42 -5.35 1.03 3.24
C LEU A 42 -5.01 1.02 4.73
N SER A 43 -4.09 0.15 5.14
CA SER A 43 -3.59 0.13 6.52
C SER A 43 -2.08 -0.08 6.56
N LEU A 44 -1.38 0.69 7.39
CA LEU A 44 0.05 0.55 7.63
C LEU A 44 0.28 -0.10 9.00
N PHE A 45 1.00 -1.21 9.01
CA PHE A 45 1.40 -1.93 10.21
C PHE A 45 2.91 -1.84 10.42
N LYS A 46 3.35 -1.96 11.68
CA LYS A 46 4.77 -1.96 12.02
C LYS A 46 5.55 -3.13 11.39
N ASP A 47 4.90 -4.29 11.21
CA ASP A 47 5.45 -5.53 10.68
C ASP A 47 4.32 -6.52 10.34
N PHE A 48 4.64 -7.71 9.82
CA PHE A 48 3.62 -8.74 9.52
C PHE A 48 2.94 -9.32 10.77
N THR A 49 3.65 -9.45 11.89
CA THR A 49 3.10 -10.06 13.11
C THR A 49 1.98 -9.20 13.71
N ALA A 50 2.04 -7.90 13.45
CA ALA A 50 1.04 -6.92 13.84
C ALA A 50 -0.31 -7.08 13.11
N ILE A 51 -0.34 -7.69 11.93
CA ILE A 51 -1.57 -7.87 11.14
C ILE A 51 -2.51 -8.86 11.84
N ASP A 52 -1.96 -9.95 12.39
CA ASP A 52 -2.72 -11.00 13.06
C ASP A 52 -3.20 -10.61 14.46
N ASN A 53 -2.61 -9.56 15.06
CA ASN A 53 -3.01 -9.03 16.37
C ASN A 53 -3.08 -7.49 16.38
N PRO A 54 -4.12 -6.89 15.75
CA PRO A 54 -4.24 -5.44 15.62
C PRO A 54 -4.37 -4.71 16.97
N LEU A 55 -4.89 -5.41 17.99
CA LEU A 55 -5.09 -4.88 19.34
C LEU A 55 -3.76 -4.69 20.12
N ALA A 56 -2.65 -5.23 19.61
CA ALA A 56 -1.33 -5.13 20.25
C ALA A 56 -0.52 -3.88 19.83
N ASN A 57 -1.20 -2.77 19.51
CA ASN A 57 -0.59 -1.52 19.02
C ASN A 57 0.28 -1.70 17.75
N GLY A 58 -0.11 -2.65 16.90
CA GLY A 58 0.63 -2.98 15.68
C GLY A 58 0.23 -2.13 14.46
N LEU A 59 -0.98 -1.58 14.49
CA LEU A 59 -1.51 -0.68 13.47
C LEU A 59 -0.94 0.74 13.70
N LEU A 60 -0.28 1.28 12.68
CA LEU A 60 0.30 2.62 12.70
C LEU A 60 -0.68 3.64 12.12
N HIS A 61 -1.23 3.35 10.94
CA HIS A 61 -2.21 4.19 10.26
C HIS A 61 -3.24 3.33 9.54
N SER A 62 -4.44 3.84 9.38
CA SER A 62 -5.49 3.22 8.58
C SER A 62 -6.37 4.29 7.97
N VAL A 63 -6.85 4.04 6.78
CA VAL A 63 -7.81 4.93 6.11
C VAL A 63 -8.82 4.11 5.33
N GLU A 64 -10.09 4.46 5.50
CA GLU A 64 -11.20 3.96 4.71
C GLU A 64 -11.36 4.84 3.47
N LEU A 65 -11.64 4.21 2.33
CA LEU A 65 -11.87 4.87 1.06
C LEU A 65 -13.36 5.14 0.87
N ASP A 66 -13.70 6.24 0.20
CA ASP A 66 -15.04 6.38 -0.37
C ASP A 66 -15.27 5.30 -1.43
N LYS A 67 -16.53 4.83 -1.55
CA LYS A 67 -16.93 3.78 -2.50
C LYS A 67 -16.51 4.05 -3.95
N THR A 68 -16.47 5.32 -4.35
CA THR A 68 -16.03 5.75 -5.69
C THR A 68 -14.55 5.42 -5.96
N PHE A 69 -13.75 5.25 -4.90
CA PHE A 69 -12.31 5.02 -4.96
C PHE A 69 -11.89 3.61 -4.52
N TYR A 70 -12.83 2.69 -4.34
CA TYR A 70 -12.50 1.30 -4.04
C TYR A 70 -11.54 0.71 -5.07
N LEU A 71 -10.59 -0.07 -4.57
CA LEU A 71 -9.52 -0.66 -5.36
C LEU A 71 -10.06 -1.85 -6.16
N GLN A 72 -9.68 -1.95 -7.43
CA GLN A 72 -9.95 -3.17 -8.20
C GLN A 72 -8.85 -4.20 -7.98
N SER A 73 -9.25 -5.46 -7.82
CA SER A 73 -8.33 -6.59 -7.73
C SER A 73 -8.33 -7.44 -8.99
N ASN A 74 -7.21 -8.09 -9.26
CA ASN A 74 -7.08 -9.16 -10.23
C ASN A 74 -6.51 -10.39 -9.51
N GLU A 75 -7.25 -11.50 -9.53
CA GLU A 75 -6.92 -12.73 -8.79
C GLU A 75 -6.63 -12.48 -7.29
N GLY A 76 -7.31 -11.50 -6.69
CA GLY A 76 -7.15 -11.11 -5.28
C GLY A 76 -5.95 -10.20 -5.00
N ARG A 77 -5.13 -9.88 -6.00
CA ARG A 77 -4.06 -8.88 -5.90
C ARG A 77 -4.55 -7.51 -6.32
N PHE A 78 -4.04 -6.46 -5.69
CA PHE A 78 -4.31 -5.06 -6.01
C PHE A 78 -3.11 -4.42 -6.71
N MET A 79 -1.89 -4.77 -6.30
CA MET A 79 -0.65 -4.30 -6.91
C MET A 79 -0.41 -4.99 -8.25
N GLN A 80 -0.32 -4.19 -9.31
CA GLN A 80 0.08 -4.62 -10.65
C GLN A 80 1.60 -4.47 -10.85
N MET A 81 2.21 -3.41 -10.31
CA MET A 81 3.63 -3.15 -10.44
C MET A 81 4.17 -2.35 -9.26
N ASN A 82 5.48 -2.39 -9.02
CA ASN A 82 6.15 -1.42 -8.17
C ASN A 82 7.50 -1.02 -8.78
N ARG A 83 7.82 0.28 -8.77
CA ARG A 83 9.09 0.81 -9.26
C ARG A 83 9.32 2.23 -8.73
N SER A 84 10.53 2.48 -8.20
CA SER A 84 10.99 3.82 -7.82
C SER A 84 10.04 4.55 -6.86
N GLY A 85 9.58 3.85 -5.81
CA GLY A 85 8.65 4.41 -4.82
C GLY A 85 7.18 4.47 -5.26
N VAL A 86 6.86 4.09 -6.51
CA VAL A 86 5.48 4.04 -7.00
C VAL A 86 5.00 2.61 -7.06
N VAL A 87 3.86 2.33 -6.46
CA VAL A 87 3.10 1.07 -6.59
C VAL A 87 1.92 1.36 -7.53
N GLY A 88 1.88 0.71 -8.68
CA GLY A 88 0.75 0.80 -9.61
C GLY A 88 -0.28 -0.27 -9.32
N LEU A 89 -1.55 0.10 -9.32
CA LEU A 89 -2.69 -0.78 -9.06
C LEU A 89 -3.38 -1.21 -10.36
N PHE A 90 -4.26 -2.21 -10.31
CA PHE A 90 -4.97 -2.72 -11.50
C PHE A 90 -6.01 -1.75 -12.10
N ASP A 91 -6.39 -0.69 -11.38
CA ASP A 91 -7.38 0.31 -11.78
C ASP A 91 -6.76 1.68 -12.11
N GLU A 92 -5.53 1.68 -12.63
CA GLU A 92 -4.74 2.85 -13.00
C GLU A 92 -4.28 3.74 -11.84
N LYS A 93 -4.88 3.58 -10.66
CA LYS A 93 -4.47 4.27 -9.43
C LYS A 93 -3.03 3.90 -9.09
N VAL A 94 -2.39 4.80 -8.35
CA VAL A 94 -1.03 4.58 -7.88
C VAL A 94 -0.92 4.96 -6.41
N ILE A 95 -0.10 4.21 -5.68
CA ILE A 95 0.36 4.58 -4.35
C ILE A 95 1.77 5.14 -4.50
N LEU A 96 1.96 6.40 -4.15
CA LEU A 96 3.26 7.03 -4.04
C LEU A 96 3.77 6.85 -2.61
N ILE A 97 4.92 6.22 -2.47
CA ILE A 97 5.60 6.01 -1.19
C ILE A 97 6.86 6.86 -1.20
N THR A 98 6.89 7.85 -0.30
CA THR A 98 8.05 8.70 -0.01
C THR A 98 8.53 8.42 1.42
N PRO A 99 9.66 8.99 1.87
CA PRO A 99 10.10 8.83 3.25
C PRO A 99 9.08 9.30 4.29
N ASN A 100 8.25 10.30 3.95
CA ASN A 100 7.36 10.96 4.89
C ASN A 100 5.88 10.64 4.62
N ASP A 101 5.54 10.10 3.45
CA ASP A 101 4.16 9.98 3.02
C ASP A 101 3.90 8.67 2.27
N ILE A 102 2.70 8.12 2.46
CA ILE A 102 2.14 7.05 1.63
C ILE A 102 0.79 7.56 1.13
N GLN A 103 0.69 7.85 -0.17
CA GLN A 103 -0.46 8.56 -0.74
C GLN A 103 -1.04 7.80 -1.94
N LEU A 104 -2.36 7.66 -1.98
CA LEU A 104 -3.13 7.10 -3.07
C LEU A 104 -3.59 8.22 -4.03
N PHE A 105 -3.29 8.05 -5.32
CA PHE A 105 -3.69 8.95 -6.39
C PHE A 105 -4.52 8.24 -7.45
N PRO A 106 -5.40 8.97 -8.16
CA PRO A 106 -6.23 8.37 -9.20
C PRO A 106 -5.41 7.86 -10.39
N ASN A 107 -4.21 8.40 -10.62
CA ASN A 107 -3.29 7.99 -11.67
C ASN A 107 -1.87 8.52 -11.42
N ARG A 108 -0.93 8.07 -12.25
CA ARG A 108 0.48 8.49 -12.18
C ARG A 108 0.70 9.98 -12.44
N ALA A 109 -0.08 10.61 -13.31
CA ALA A 109 0.11 12.04 -13.63
C ALA A 109 -0.24 12.92 -12.42
N SER A 110 -1.32 12.59 -11.72
CA SER A 110 -1.71 13.21 -10.44
C SER A 110 -0.62 13.02 -9.38
N ALA A 111 -0.09 11.81 -9.21
CA ALA A 111 0.99 11.54 -8.26
C ALA A 111 2.27 12.33 -8.57
N LEU A 112 2.68 12.43 -9.84
CA LEU A 112 3.87 13.19 -10.25
C LEU A 112 3.75 14.69 -9.95
N ARG A 113 2.53 15.22 -9.94
CA ARG A 113 2.24 16.64 -9.64
C ARG A 113 1.84 16.86 -8.18
N ASN A 114 1.70 15.80 -7.40
CA ASN A 114 1.14 15.81 -6.05
C ASN A 114 -0.21 16.56 -6.01
N GLN A 115 -1.12 16.17 -6.91
CA GLN A 115 -2.46 16.77 -7.07
C GLN A 115 -3.52 15.68 -7.02
N ASP A 116 -4.74 16.04 -6.63
CA ASP A 116 -5.89 15.13 -6.58
C ASP A 116 -5.63 13.87 -5.73
N GLU A 117 -4.96 14.06 -4.58
CA GLU A 117 -4.80 12.98 -3.60
C GLU A 117 -6.17 12.44 -3.19
N ILE A 118 -6.32 11.12 -3.26
CA ILE A 118 -7.53 10.42 -2.80
C ILE A 118 -7.46 10.26 -1.29
N SER A 119 -6.33 9.78 -0.79
CA SER A 119 -6.11 9.44 0.60
C SER A 119 -4.63 9.19 0.89
N GLY A 120 -4.20 9.26 2.14
CA GLY A 120 -2.81 8.98 2.49
C GLY A 120 -2.51 9.00 3.99
N PHE A 121 -1.27 8.65 4.30
CA PHE A 121 -0.67 8.73 5.63
C PHE A 121 0.46 9.74 5.61
N HIS A 122 0.43 10.70 6.53
CA HIS A 122 1.55 11.63 6.79
C HIS A 122 2.33 11.11 8.00
N LEU A 123 3.56 10.65 7.78
CA LEU A 123 4.34 9.84 8.72
C LEU A 123 5.22 10.65 9.68
N GLY A 124 5.40 11.95 9.44
CA GLY A 124 6.06 12.90 10.36
C GLY A 124 7.59 12.96 10.25
#